data_AF-A0A367LWG5-F1
#
_entry.id   AF-A0A367LWG5-F1
#
_cell.length_a   1.000
_cell.length_b   1.000
_cell.length_c   1.000
_cell.angle_alpha   90.00
_cell.angle_beta   90.00
_cell.angle_gamma   90.00
#
_symmetry.space_group_name_H-M   'P 1'
#
loop_
_entity.id
_entity.type
_entity.pdbx_description
1 polymer ?
#
loop_
_entity_poly.entity_id
_entity_poly.type
_entity_poly.pdbx_seq_one_letter_code
_entity_poly.pdbx_strand_id
1 'polypeptide(L)'
;RELGVGAVHVNQEYGVNEERRDQAVGQRLREQGVAFHSHLDQLFFAPGSVLTRTGGYFQVFSQFRKVCHERLYQALPGVRPRPQPQPPHALASDPLPDAVPAFPRPADSLRRLWPAGEEVAQE
;
A
#
# COMPACT_ATOMS: atom_id res chain seq x y z
N ARG A 1 3.53 21.39 1.55
CA ARG A 1 3.83 22.78 1.13
C ARG A 1 5.31 22.95 0.83
N GLU A 2 6.20 22.59 1.76
CA GLU A 2 7.66 22.58 1.57
C GLU A 2 8.11 21.87 0.28
N LEU A 3 7.57 20.69 0.00
CA LEU A 3 7.91 19.90 -1.19
C LEU A 3 7.12 20.27 -2.45
N GLY A 4 6.23 21.26 -2.40
CA GLY A 4 5.44 21.69 -3.57
C GLY A 4 4.58 20.59 -4.23
N VAL A 5 4.18 19.54 -3.50
CA VAL A 5 3.45 18.40 -4.07
C VAL A 5 2.11 18.80 -4.69
N GLY A 6 1.86 18.35 -5.92
CA GLY A 6 0.59 18.56 -6.64
C GLY A 6 -0.44 17.43 -6.45
N ALA A 7 0.00 16.25 -6.03
CA ALA A 7 -0.85 15.10 -5.82
C ALA A 7 -0.33 14.18 -4.71
N VAL A 8 -1.25 13.48 -4.06
CA VAL A 8 -0.99 12.41 -3.10
C VAL A 8 -1.67 11.15 -3.62
N HIS A 9 -0.92 10.05 -3.66
CA HIS A 9 -1.40 8.75 -4.09
C HIS A 9 -1.34 7.79 -2.89
N VAL A 10 -2.45 7.11 -2.61
CA VAL A 10 -2.57 6.14 -1.50
C VAL A 10 -3.18 4.84 -1.98
N ASN A 11 -2.94 3.77 -1.23
CA ASN A 11 -3.68 2.53 -1.37
C ASN A 11 -4.94 2.58 -0.49
N GLN A 12 -6.00 1.87 -0.89
CA GLN A 12 -7.27 1.86 -0.16
C GLN A 12 -7.21 0.90 1.03
N GLU A 13 -7.59 1.39 2.21
CA GLU A 13 -7.84 0.58 3.39
C GLU A 13 -9.34 0.61 3.73
N TYR A 14 -9.94 -0.56 3.98
CA TYR A 14 -11.40 -0.74 4.07
C TYR A 14 -11.92 -0.84 5.51
N GLY A 15 -11.09 -0.48 6.48
CA GLY A 15 -11.52 -0.35 7.88
C GLY A 15 -12.25 0.97 8.09
N VAL A 16 -13.24 0.97 9.00
CA VAL A 16 -14.11 2.15 9.22
C VAL A 16 -13.29 3.39 9.64
N ASN A 17 -12.21 3.20 10.39
CA ASN A 17 -11.38 4.31 10.85
C ASN A 17 -10.49 4.83 9.72
N GLU A 18 -9.93 3.92 8.93
CA GLU A 18 -9.05 4.20 7.81
C GLU A 18 -9.82 4.91 6.68
N GLU A 19 -11.02 4.43 6.35
CA GLU A 19 -11.90 5.10 5.38
C GLU A 19 -12.24 6.53 5.82
N ARG A 20 -12.58 6.73 7.10
CA ARG A 20 -12.87 8.07 7.64
C ARG A 20 -11.63 8.97 7.62
N ARG A 21 -10.47 8.43 7.99
CA ARG A 21 -9.18 9.12 7.94
C ARG A 21 -8.89 9.58 6.51
N ASP A 22 -8.99 8.69 5.54
CA ASP A 22 -8.64 8.97 4.14
C ASP A 22 -9.62 9.94 3.49
N GLN A 23 -10.91 9.85 3.82
CA GLN A 23 -11.91 10.83 3.41
C GLN A 23 -11.59 12.23 3.95
N ALA A 24 -11.28 12.34 5.25
CA ALA A 24 -10.94 13.61 5.89
C ALA A 24 -9.65 14.21 5.31
N VAL A 25 -8.61 13.39 5.12
CA VAL A 25 -7.34 13.79 4.50
C VAL A 25 -7.57 14.24 3.06
N GLY A 26 -8.30 13.46 2.27
CA GLY A 26 -8.61 13.78 0.88
C GLY A 26 -9.40 15.08 0.75
N GLN A 27 -10.36 15.34 1.63
CA GLN A 27 -11.07 16.62 1.68
C GLN A 27 -10.11 17.78 1.95
N ARG A 28 -9.27 17.66 2.99
CA ARG A 28 -8.33 18.71 3.37
C ARG A 28 -7.31 19.02 2.26
N LEU A 29 -6.84 18.00 1.54
CA LEU A 29 -5.91 18.19 0.43
C LEU A 29 -6.57 18.88 -0.77
N ARG A 30 -7.81 18.53 -1.09
CA ARG A 30 -8.58 19.20 -2.16
C ARG A 30 -8.80 20.68 -1.85
N GLU A 31 -9.10 21.04 -0.61
CA GLU A 31 -9.21 22.44 -0.17
C GLU A 31 -7.89 23.22 -0.35
N GLN A 32 -6.75 22.52 -0.39
CA GLN A 32 -5.43 23.10 -0.61
C GLN A 32 -4.96 23.01 -2.07
N GLY A 33 -5.82 22.54 -2.99
CA GLY A 33 -5.48 22.38 -4.41
C GLY A 33 -4.55 21.19 -4.70
N VAL A 34 -4.40 20.26 -3.77
CA VAL A 34 -3.60 19.04 -3.95
C VAL A 34 -4.53 17.88 -4.32
N ALA A 35 -4.25 17.20 -5.43
CA ALA A 35 -5.03 16.05 -5.85
C ALA A 35 -4.85 14.87 -4.89
N PHE A 36 -5.90 14.08 -4.67
CA PHE A 36 -5.85 12.87 -3.85
C PHE A 36 -6.38 11.68 -4.65
N HIS A 37 -5.53 10.69 -4.87
CA HIS A 37 -5.83 9.50 -5.65
C HIS A 37 -5.71 8.26 -4.78
N SER A 38 -6.79 7.48 -4.67
CA SER A 38 -6.77 6.19 -3.99
C SER A 38 -6.79 5.05 -5.00
N HIS A 39 -6.00 4.00 -4.74
CA HIS A 39 -5.82 2.86 -5.62
C HIS A 39 -6.24 1.58 -4.91
N LEU A 40 -6.93 0.69 -5.63
CA LEU A 40 -7.20 -0.67 -5.16
C LEU A 40 -5.87 -1.43 -5.06
N ASP A 41 -5.58 -1.99 -3.90
CA ASP A 41 -4.48 -2.92 -3.68
C ASP A 41 -4.97 -4.13 -2.88
N GLN A 42 -4.13 -5.17 -2.76
CA GLN A 42 -4.33 -6.38 -1.93
C GLN A 42 -5.59 -7.22 -2.23
N LEU A 43 -6.47 -6.75 -3.11
CA LEU A 43 -7.72 -7.39 -3.52
C LEU A 43 -7.75 -7.58 -5.03
N PHE A 44 -8.32 -8.69 -5.47
CA PHE A 44 -8.60 -8.92 -6.89
C PHE A 44 -9.82 -8.11 -7.39
N PHE A 45 -10.77 -7.82 -6.50
CA PHE A 45 -12.01 -7.15 -6.82
C PHE A 45 -12.31 -6.08 -5.78
N ALA A 46 -12.68 -4.88 -6.22
CA ALA A 46 -13.10 -3.81 -5.31
C ALA A 46 -14.32 -4.26 -4.49
N PRO A 47 -14.42 -3.87 -3.20
CA PRO A 47 -15.61 -4.12 -2.40
C PRO A 47 -16.88 -3.62 -3.10
N GLY A 48 -17.97 -4.37 -3.02
CA GLY A 48 -19.21 -4.03 -3.72
C GLY A 48 -19.26 -4.41 -5.21
N SER A 49 -18.14 -4.81 -5.83
CA SER A 49 -18.14 -5.13 -7.27
C SER A 49 -18.62 -6.56 -7.59
N VAL A 50 -18.57 -7.47 -6.62
CA VAL A 50 -19.01 -8.87 -6.76
C VAL A 50 -20.36 -9.05 -6.09
N LEU A 51 -21.42 -9.03 -6.91
CA LEU A 51 -22.81 -9.09 -6.48
C LEU A 51 -23.53 -10.32 -7.06
N THR A 52 -24.65 -10.70 -6.44
CA THR A 52 -25.55 -11.71 -6.98
C THR A 52 -26.22 -11.20 -8.27
N ARG A 53 -26.90 -12.08 -9.01
CA ARG A 53 -27.67 -11.69 -10.21
C ARG A 53 -28.77 -10.68 -9.93
N THR A 54 -29.27 -10.62 -8.69
CA THR A 54 -30.28 -9.65 -8.25
C THR A 54 -29.66 -8.36 -7.68
N GLY A 55 -28.33 -8.21 -7.71
CA GLY A 55 -27.62 -7.01 -7.26
C GLY A 55 -27.31 -6.95 -5.76
N GLY A 56 -27.60 -8.01 -4.99
CA GLY A 56 -27.32 -8.09 -3.56
C GLY A 56 -25.94 -8.68 -3.23
N TYR A 57 -25.59 -8.69 -1.94
CA TYR A 57 -24.40 -9.38 -1.44
C TYR A 57 -24.64 -10.88 -1.24
N PHE A 58 -23.62 -11.69 -1.54
CA PHE A 58 -23.65 -13.12 -1.26
C PHE A 58 -23.68 -13.37 0.25
N GLN A 59 -24.61 -14.22 0.70
CA GLN A 59 -24.67 -14.70 2.09
C GLN A 59 -23.94 -16.03 2.29
N VAL A 60 -23.55 -16.69 1.19
CA VAL A 60 -22.87 -17.99 1.19
C VAL A 60 -21.51 -17.86 0.50
N PHE A 61 -20.42 -18.10 1.23
CA PHE A 61 -19.05 -17.93 0.75
C PHE A 61 -18.73 -18.77 -0.50
N SER A 62 -19.24 -20.00 -0.59
CA SER A 62 -18.96 -20.86 -1.75
C SER A 62 -19.49 -20.29 -3.07
N GLN A 63 -20.64 -19.61 -3.04
CA GLN A 63 -21.20 -18.93 -4.21
C GLN A 63 -20.40 -17.68 -4.58
N PHE A 64 -20.01 -16.89 -3.58
CA PHE A 64 -19.11 -15.74 -3.77
C PHE A 64 -17.78 -16.17 -4.41
N ARG A 65 -17.13 -17.20 -3.85
CA ARG A 65 -15.86 -17.74 -4.35
C ARG A 65 -15.99 -18.24 -5.78
N LYS A 66 -17.07 -18.96 -6.11
CA LYS A 66 -17.32 -19.45 -7.47
C LYS A 66 -17.31 -18.31 -8.48
N VAL A 67 -18.05 -17.22 -8.20
CA VAL A 67 -18.10 -16.04 -9.08
C VAL A 67 -16.75 -15.32 -9.16
N CYS A 68 -16.02 -15.21 -8.05
CA CYS A 68 -14.67 -14.64 -8.06
C CYS A 68 -13.73 -15.41 -9.00
N HIS A 69 -13.73 -16.74 -8.90
CA HIS A 69 -12.92 -17.59 -9.78
C HIS A 69 -13.33 -17.44 -11.25
N GLU A 70 -14.63 -17.50 -11.55
CA GLU A 70 -15.13 -17.34 -12.93
C GLU A 70 -14.68 -16.00 -13.55
N ARG A 71 -14.80 -14.89 -12.81
CA ARG A 71 -14.33 -13.58 -13.28
C ARG A 71 -12.82 -13.51 -13.45
N LEU A 72 -12.06 -14.08 -12.51
CA LEU A 72 -10.61 -14.08 -12.58
C LEU A 72 -10.12 -14.86 -13.80
N TYR A 73 -10.72 -16.02 -14.10
CA TYR A 73 -10.37 -16.80 -15.30
C TYR A 73 -10.69 -16.07 -16.61
N GLN A 74 -11.74 -15.26 -16.64
CA GLN A 74 -12.11 -14.46 -17.82
C GLN A 74 -11.18 -13.27 -18.05
N ALA A 75 -10.57 -12.74 -16.99
CA ALA A 75 -9.77 -11.51 -17.04
C ALA A 75 -8.56 -11.58 -16.12
N LEU A 76 -7.70 -12.59 -16.32
CA LEU A 76 -6.45 -12.71 -15.57
C LEU A 76 -5.58 -11.46 -15.80
N PRO A 77 -5.10 -10.79 -14.73
CA PRO A 77 -4.16 -9.70 -14.87
C PRO A 77 -2.90 -10.16 -15.60
N GLY A 78 -2.57 -9.49 -16.70
CA GLY A 78 -1.34 -9.76 -17.43
C GLY A 78 -0.11 -9.33 -16.61
N VAL A 79 0.99 -10.06 -16.79
CA VAL A 79 2.29 -9.65 -16.22
C VAL A 79 2.69 -8.31 -16.83
N ARG A 80 2.99 -7.33 -15.96
CA ARG A 80 3.53 -6.04 -16.38
C ARG A 80 5.05 -6.12 -16.46
N PRO A 81 5.69 -5.36 -17.38
CA PRO A 81 7.14 -5.29 -17.41
C PRO A 81 7.67 -4.69 -16.10
N ARG A 82 8.92 -5.01 -15.77
CA ARG A 82 9.63 -4.41 -14.63
C ARG A 82 9.63 -2.89 -14.79
N PRO A 83 9.28 -2.11 -13.74
CA PRO A 83 9.38 -0.66 -13.80
C PRO A 83 10.84 -0.23 -14.02
N GLN A 84 11.03 0.85 -14.77
CA GLN A 84 12.35 1.43 -14.94
C GLN A 84 12.84 2.04 -13.61
N PRO A 85 14.17 2.08 -13.38
CA PRO A 85 14.73 2.77 -12.22
C PRO A 85 14.28 4.23 -12.18
N GLN A 86 13.94 4.71 -11.00
CA GLN A 86 13.61 6.12 -10.80
C GLN A 86 14.87 6.97 -11.03
N PRO A 87 14.79 8.06 -11.83
CA PRO A 87 15.92 8.97 -11.99
C PRO A 87 16.25 9.66 -10.66
N PRO A 88 17.52 10.02 -10.42
CA PRO A 88 17.91 10.82 -9.26
C PRO A 88 17.06 12.10 -9.16
N HIS A 89 16.67 12.46 -7.94
CA HIS A 89 15.92 13.67 -7.67
C HIS A 89 16.60 14.52 -6.60
N ALA A 90 16.26 15.80 -6.55
CA ALA A 90 16.88 16.77 -5.65
C ALA A 90 16.39 16.70 -4.19
N LEU A 91 15.41 15.85 -3.87
CA LEU A 91 15.00 15.64 -2.48
C LEU A 91 16.16 15.03 -1.70
N ALA A 92 16.63 15.75 -0.69
CA ALA A 92 17.62 15.25 0.24
C ALA A 92 16.97 14.18 1.13
N SER A 93 17.67 13.06 1.32
CA SER A 93 17.32 12.11 2.38
C SER A 93 17.67 12.71 3.74
N ASP A 94 16.86 12.40 4.75
CA ASP A 94 17.23 12.67 6.13
C ASP A 94 18.50 11.89 6.51
N PRO A 95 19.37 12.43 7.38
CA PRO A 95 20.54 11.71 7.85
C PRO A 95 20.10 10.48 8.65
N LEU A 96 20.78 9.35 8.42
CA LEU A 96 20.57 8.14 9.21
C LEU A 96 20.96 8.42 10.67
N PRO A 97 20.06 8.15 11.65
CA PRO A 97 20.41 8.31 13.05
C PRO A 97 21.34 7.17 13.51
N ASP A 98 22.39 7.51 14.25
CA ASP A 98 23.32 6.50 14.83
C ASP A 98 22.68 5.68 15.96
N ALA A 99 21.64 6.22 16.60
CA ALA A 99 20.90 5.57 17.66
C ALA A 99 19.45 6.08 17.72
N VAL A 100 18.54 5.21 18.13
CA VAL A 100 17.17 5.59 18.46
C VAL A 100 17.06 5.59 19.99
N PRO A 101 16.73 6.70 20.67
CA PRO A 101 16.79 6.80 22.13
C PRO A 101 16.03 5.71 22.89
N ALA A 102 14.89 5.26 22.35
CA ALA A 102 14.08 4.19 22.94
C ALA A 102 14.61 2.77 22.66
N PHE A 103 15.65 2.63 21.85
CA PHE A 103 16.20 1.36 21.40
C PHE A 103 17.74 1.37 21.51
N PRO A 104 18.29 1.10 22.71
CA PRO A 104 19.74 1.04 22.88
C PRO A 104 20.35 -0.05 22.00
N ARG A 105 21.58 0.18 21.55
CA ARG A 105 22.29 -0.78 20.70
C ARG A 105 22.45 -2.12 21.44
N PRO A 106 22.03 -3.25 20.85
CA PRO A 106 22.21 -4.57 21.47
C PRO A 106 23.69 -4.90 21.67
N ALA A 107 23.99 -5.74 22.67
CA ALA A 107 25.34 -6.23 22.93
C ALA A 107 25.93 -6.97 21.71
N ASP A 108 27.25 -6.88 21.54
CA ASP A 108 27.94 -7.47 20.39
C ASP A 108 27.77 -8.99 20.27
N SER A 109 27.57 -9.70 21.37
CA SER A 109 27.28 -11.14 21.37
C SER A 109 26.00 -11.47 20.59
N LEU A 110 24.94 -10.66 20.75
CA LEU A 110 23.69 -10.84 20.03
C LEU A 110 23.80 -10.40 18.55
N ARG A 111 24.53 -9.32 18.29
CA ARG A 111 24.73 -8.80 16.93
C ARG A 111 25.52 -9.75 16.03
N ARG A 112 26.39 -10.59 16.61
CA ARG A 112 27.08 -11.67 15.87
C ARG A 112 26.15 -12.82 15.48
N LEU A 113 25.05 -13.03 16.22
CA LEU A 113 24.06 -14.07 15.91
C LEU A 113 23.03 -13.58 14.87
N TRP A 114 22.77 -12.27 14.80
CA TRP A 114 21.94 -11.62 13.78
C TRP A 114 22.73 -10.50 13.09
N PRO A 115 23.65 -10.84 12.17
CA PRO A 115 24.33 -9.84 11.37
C PRO A 115 23.29 -9.08 10.52
N ALA A 116 23.51 -7.77 10.35
CA ALA A 116 22.63 -6.89 9.59
C ALA A 116 23.44 -6.20 8.48
N GLY A 117 22.79 -5.89 7.36
CA GLY A 117 23.42 -5.24 6.21
C GLY A 117 22.93 -5.85 4.89
N GLU A 118 23.13 -5.12 3.80
CA GLU A 118 22.72 -5.57 2.46
C GLU A 118 23.39 -6.90 2.07
N GLU A 119 24.68 -7.07 2.36
CA GLU A 119 25.45 -8.28 2.05
C GLU A 119 24.86 -9.53 2.74
N VAL A 120 24.50 -9.41 4.01
CA VAL A 120 23.90 -10.50 4.79
C VAL A 120 22.47 -10.79 4.35
N ALA A 121 21.73 -9.79 3.90
CA ALA A 121 20.35 -9.96 3.43
C ALA A 121 20.26 -10.68 2.07
N GLN A 122 21.38 -10.84 1.36
CA GLN A 122 21.45 -11.54 0.07
C GLN A 122 21.72 -13.05 0.22
N GLU A 123 22.07 -13.53 1.41
CA GLU A 123 22.23 -14.96 1.74
C GLU A 123 20.89 -15.65 2.06
#